data_AF-A0A441BMC1-F1
#
_entry.id   AF-A0A441BMC1-F1
#
_cell.length_a   1.000
_cell.length_b   1.000
_cell.length_c   1.000
_cell.angle_alpha   90.00
_cell.angle_beta   90.00
_cell.angle_gamma   90.00
#
_symmetry.space_group_name_H-M   'P 1'
#
loop_
_entity.id
_entity.type
_entity.pdbx_description
1 polymer ?
#
loop_
_entity_poly.entity_id
_entity_poly.type
_entity_poly.pdbx_seq_one_letter_code
_entity_poly.pdbx_strand_id
1 'polypeptide(L)' 'PQIAKAEGDAPVQAYIAAMPGWKSDVGRRLDAIVARTVPGVHKAVKWNSPFYGIEGEGWFLSFHVFTRYVKVTFFRGTSL' A
#
# COMPACT_ATOMS: atom_id res chain seq x y z
N PRO A 1 7.10 -0.23 10.03
CA PRO A 1 8.19 0.09 9.07
C PRO A 1 8.55 1.58 9.15
N GLN A 2 9.75 1.97 8.71
CA GLN A 2 10.11 3.37 8.48
C GLN A 2 10.81 3.47 7.13
N ILE A 3 10.04 3.82 6.10
CA ILE A 3 10.51 3.90 4.71
C ILE A 3 10.39 5.35 4.25
N ALA A 4 11.43 5.85 3.58
CA ALA A 4 11.44 7.19 3.03
C ALA A 4 10.35 7.37 1.97
N LYS A 5 9.90 8.61 1.78
CA LYS A 5 8.96 8.94 0.71
C LYS A 5 9.62 8.63 -0.64
N ALA A 6 8.97 7.80 -1.44
CA ALA A 6 9.42 7.46 -2.79
C ALA A 6 8.25 6.92 -3.61
N GLU A 7 8.35 7.06 -4.92
CA GLU A 7 7.38 6.55 -5.89
C GLU A 7 7.85 5.18 -6.44
N GLY A 8 6.91 4.39 -6.95
CA GLY A 8 7.16 3.10 -7.59
C GLY A 8 6.98 1.87 -6.70
N ASP A 9 7.20 0.70 -7.29
CA ASP A 9 7.02 -0.60 -6.62
C ASP A 9 8.09 -0.89 -5.56
N ALA A 10 9.36 -0.59 -5.86
CA ALA A 10 10.48 -0.86 -4.97
C ALA A 10 10.31 -0.33 -3.52
N PRO A 11 9.90 0.94 -3.27
CA PRO A 11 9.67 1.41 -1.90
C PRO A 11 8.48 0.72 -1.22
N VAL A 12 7.45 0.32 -1.97
CA VAL A 12 6.31 -0.45 -1.43
C VAL A 12 6.74 -1.86 -1.02
N GLN A 13 7.54 -2.55 -1.86
CA GLN A 13 8.10 -3.86 -1.51
C GLN A 13 9.02 -3.77 -0.29
N ALA A 14 9.85 -2.73 -0.20
CA ALA A 14 10.68 -2.48 0.98
C ALA A 14 9.83 -2.27 2.24
N TYR A 15 8.71 -1.54 2.13
CA TYR A 15 7.76 -1.37 3.23
C TYR A 15 7.17 -2.72 3.68
N ILE A 16 6.73 -3.54 2.73
CA ILE A 16 6.12 -4.87 2.99
C ILE A 16 7.13 -5.83 3.62
N ALA A 17 8.37 -5.85 3.14
CA ALA A 17 9.45 -6.64 3.70
C ALA A 17 9.77 -6.22 5.15
N ALA A 18 9.66 -4.93 5.47
CA ALA A 18 9.87 -4.41 6.81
C ALA A 18 8.65 -4.53 7.74
N MET A 19 7.52 -5.09 7.29
CA MET A 19 6.36 -5.33 8.16
C MET A 19 6.65 -6.50 9.12
N PRO A 20 6.42 -6.34 10.44
CA PRO A 20 6.80 -7.37 11.41
C PRO A 20 5.84 -8.58 11.42
N GLY A 21 6.42 -9.78 11.43
CA GLY A 21 5.70 -11.05 11.59
C GLY A 21 4.63 -11.27 10.52
N TRP A 22 3.45 -11.77 10.94
CA TRP A 22 2.31 -12.07 10.06
C TRP A 22 1.84 -10.88 9.21
N LYS A 23 2.20 -9.64 9.59
CA LYS A 23 1.79 -8.45 8.85
C LYS A 23 2.46 -8.37 7.47
N SER A 24 3.66 -8.93 7.30
CA SER A 24 4.31 -9.00 5.98
C SER A 24 3.52 -9.88 5.01
N ASP A 25 2.97 -11.01 5.47
CA ASP A 25 2.11 -11.86 4.64
C ASP A 25 0.84 -11.13 4.20
N VAL A 26 0.23 -10.35 5.12
CA VAL A 26 -0.94 -9.52 4.79
C VAL A 26 -0.57 -8.43 3.79
N GLY A 27 0.57 -7.76 3.97
CA GLY A 27 1.07 -6.75 3.02
C GLY A 27 1.27 -7.33 1.62
N ARG A 28 1.93 -8.49 1.51
CA ARG A 28 2.12 -9.22 0.24
C ARG A 28 0.79 -9.59 -0.40
N ARG A 29 -0.17 -10.09 0.38
CA ARG A 29 -1.49 -10.46 -0.14
C ARG A 29 -2.28 -9.25 -0.63
N LEU A 30 -2.24 -8.13 0.09
CA LEU A 30 -2.87 -6.88 -0.33
C LEU A 30 -2.26 -6.38 -1.64
N ASP A 31 -0.92 -6.29 -1.71
CA ASP A 31 -0.20 -5.86 -2.91
C ASP A 31 -0.52 -6.73 -4.13
N ALA A 32 -0.49 -8.06 -3.95
CA ALA A 32 -0.80 -9.00 -5.03
C ALA A 32 -2.26 -8.88 -5.53
N ILE A 33 -3.23 -8.67 -4.63
CA ILE A 33 -4.63 -8.45 -5.04
C ILE A 33 -4.75 -7.13 -5.81
N VAL A 34 -4.14 -6.05 -5.32
CA VAL A 34 -4.21 -4.75 -5.99
C VAL A 34 -3.55 -4.80 -7.37
N ALA A 35 -2.35 -5.34 -7.48
CA ALA A 35 -1.60 -5.43 -8.73
C ALA A 35 -2.29 -6.33 -9.79
N ARG A 36 -2.98 -7.40 -9.35
CA ARG A 36 -3.77 -8.24 -10.25
C ARG A 36 -5.06 -7.56 -10.72
N THR A 37 -5.72 -6.81 -9.85
CA THR A 37 -7.00 -6.16 -10.16
C THR A 37 -6.83 -4.87 -10.97
N VAL A 38 -5.74 -4.14 -10.73
CA VAL A 38 -5.42 -2.88 -11.41
C VAL A 38 -4.04 -3.02 -12.07
N PRO A 39 -3.96 -3.58 -13.30
CA PRO A 39 -2.71 -3.63 -14.05
C PRO A 39 -2.15 -2.22 -14.25
N GLY A 40 -0.84 -2.04 -14.00
CA GLY A 40 -0.20 -0.72 -14.10
C GLY A 40 -0.52 0.23 -12.93
N VAL A 41 -1.03 -0.28 -11.80
CA VAL A 41 -1.29 0.52 -10.60
C VAL A 41 -0.11 1.42 -10.23
N HIS A 42 -0.39 2.70 -10.00
CA HIS A 42 0.58 3.66 -9.52
C HIS A 42 0.80 3.45 -8.02
N LYS A 43 2.05 3.27 -7.59
CA LYS A 43 2.44 2.92 -6.22
C LYS A 43 3.36 3.97 -5.63
N ALA A 44 3.26 4.20 -4.33
CA ALA A 44 4.17 5.07 -3.60
C ALA A 44 4.24 4.73 -2.11
N VAL A 45 5.29 5.20 -1.44
CA VAL A 45 5.30 5.38 0.01
C VAL A 45 5.22 6.87 0.31
N LYS A 46 4.20 7.27 1.08
CA LYS A 46 3.98 8.66 1.51
C LYS A 46 3.57 8.66 2.97
N TRP A 47 4.09 9.61 3.76
CA TRP A 47 3.85 9.67 5.21
C TRP A 47 4.00 8.28 5.90
N ASN A 48 5.04 7.54 5.50
CA ASN A 48 5.34 6.19 5.98
C ASN A 48 4.17 5.19 5.85
N SER A 49 3.41 5.27 4.76
CA SER A 49 2.34 4.34 4.40
C SER A 49 2.43 4.04 2.90
N PRO A 50 2.17 2.80 2.46
CA PRO A 50 1.96 2.50 1.06
C PRO A 50 0.68 3.13 0.53
N PHE A 51 0.73 3.64 -0.70
CA PHE A 51 -0.37 4.21 -1.45
C PHE A 51 -0.46 3.53 -2.82
N TYR A 52 -1.71 3.33 -3.27
CA TYR A 52 -2.06 2.72 -4.55
C TYR A 52 -3.09 3.62 -5.24
N GLY A 53 -2.86 3.87 -6.53
CA GLY A 53 -3.61 4.85 -7.31
C GLY A 53 -3.59 4.57 -8.80
N ILE A 54 -4.21 5.47 -9.54
CA ILE A 54 -4.13 5.56 -11.00
C ILE A 54 -3.48 6.91 -11.30
N GLU A 55 -2.47 6.90 -12.17
CA GLU A 55 -1.76 8.13 -12.54
C GLU A 55 -2.75 9.15 -13.15
N GLY A 56 -2.71 10.39 -12.68
CA GLY A 56 -3.66 11.43 -13.08
C GLY A 56 -5.03 11.40 -12.39
N GLU A 57 -5.46 10.27 -11.82
CA GLU A 57 -6.78 10.13 -11.16
C GLU A 57 -6.70 10.08 -9.62
N GLY A 58 -5.48 9.95 -9.09
CA GLY A 58 -5.20 10.01 -7.66
C GLY A 58 -5.15 8.65 -6.97
N TRP A 59 -5.23 8.66 -5.64
CA TRP A 59 -5.05 7.50 -4.78
C TRP A 59 -6.40 6.90 -4.40
N PHE A 60 -6.56 5.59 -4.54
CA PHE A 60 -7.78 4.89 -4.13
C PHE A 60 -7.59 4.05 -2.86
N LEU A 61 -6.37 3.57 -2.59
CA LEU A 61 -6.07 2.72 -1.42
C LEU A 61 -4.77 3.13 -0.73
N SER A 62 -4.75 3.03 0.59
CA SER A 62 -3.53 3.06 1.40
C SER A 62 -3.65 2.06 2.55
N PHE A 63 -2.52 1.58 3.08
CA PHE A 63 -2.55 0.87 4.35
C PHE A 63 -1.46 1.33 5.31
N HIS A 64 -1.71 1.17 6.61
CA HIS A 64 -0.76 1.49 7.66
C HIS A 64 -0.67 0.36 8.69
N VAL A 65 0.54 0.12 9.20
CA VAL A 65 0.83 -0.97 10.12
C VAL A 65 0.85 -0.48 11.55
N PHE A 66 -0.12 -0.91 12.34
CA PHE A 66 -0.16 -0.70 13.79
C PHE A 66 0.34 -1.95 14.53
N THR A 67 0.54 -1.83 15.84
CA THR A 67 1.00 -2.95 16.68
C THR A 67 0.11 -4.19 16.58
N ARG A 68 -1.22 -3.99 16.58
CA ARG A 68 -2.21 -5.08 16.64
C ARG A 68 -2.96 -5.34 15.34
N TYR A 69 -2.96 -4.40 14.40
CA TYR A 69 -3.74 -4.51 13.17
C TYR A 69 -3.05 -3.81 11.99
N VAL A 70 -3.51 -4.13 10.78
CA VAL A 70 -3.20 -3.38 9.56
C VAL A 70 -4.44 -2.60 9.20
N LYS A 71 -4.34 -1.27 9.15
CA LYS A 71 -5.44 -0.40 8.75
C LYS A 71 -5.42 -0.28 7.23
N VAL A 72 -6.51 -0.66 6.57
CA VAL A 72 -6.71 -0.43 5.13
C VAL A 72 -7.67 0.73 4.96
N THR A 73 -7.27 1.72 4.17
CA THR A 73 -8.03 2.95 3.92
C THR A 73 -8.41 2.99 2.45
N PHE A 74 -9.70 3.16 2.16
CA PHE A 74 -10.22 3.49 0.84
C PHE A 74 -10.61 4.98 0.83
N PHE A 75 -9.94 5.79 0.01
CA PHE A 75 -10.08 7.26 0.08
C PHE A 75 -11.46 7.76 -0.36
N ARG A 76 -12.15 7.02 -1.22
CA ARG A 76 -13.52 7.33 -1.68
C ARG A 76 -14.60 6.40 -1.10
N GLY A 77 -14.28 5.61 -0.06
CA GLY A 77 -15.26 4.78 0.64
C GLY A 77 -16.06 3.86 -0.29
N THR A 78 -17.39 3.93 -0.23
CA THR A 78 -18.32 3.18 -1.10
C THR A 78 -18.69 3.90 -2.39
N SER A 79 -18.18 5.12 -2.61
CA SER A 79 -18.36 5.84 -3.87
C SER A 79 -17.42 5.22 -4.89
N LEU A 80 -17.94 4.24 -5.63
CA LEU A 80 -17.33 3.70 -6.84
C LEU A 80 -17.49 4.72 -7.98
#